data_AF-A0A1C7WCW1-F1
#
_entry.id   AF-A0A1C7WCW1-F1
#
_cell.length_a   1.000
_cell.length_b   1.000
_cell.length_c   1.000
_cell.angle_alpha   90.00
_cell.angle_beta   90.00
_cell.angle_gamma   90.00
#
_symmetry.space_group_name_H-M   'P 1'
#
loop_
_entity.id
_entity.type
_entity.pdbx_description
1 polymer ?
#
loop_
_entity_poly.entity_id
_entity_poly.type
_entity_poly.pdbx_seq_one_letter_code
_entity_poly.pdbx_strand_id
1 'polypeptide(L)'
;MDVGTPTLGFSGRPIDYQDIPITNGVAFWPNLNLKEFQQSRSIPPDLPATTAGRAVLAAIAEINADLAAVVSLHQSKGHDQAKDVPGAQMDGENQLTAQYKKAVYARAKADLLGEFPTIGRRETHPGQESAETRDTLLAEAATVLRNMQGFRRVGIYQV
;
A
#
# COMPACT_ATOMS: atom_id res chain seq x y z
N MET A 1 -54.36 -2.47 20.22
CA MET A 1 -53.92 -1.72 19.03
C MET A 1 -52.41 -1.83 18.99
N ASP A 2 -51.92 -2.61 18.04
CA ASP A 2 -50.51 -2.89 17.82
C ASP A 2 -49.90 -1.73 17.02
N VAL A 3 -48.83 -1.12 17.53
CA VAL A 3 -48.05 -0.10 16.82
C VAL A 3 -46.67 -0.67 16.52
N GLY A 4 -46.61 -1.42 15.43
CA GLY A 4 -45.36 -1.93 14.86
C GLY A 4 -44.40 -0.78 14.58
N THR A 5 -43.29 -0.76 15.31
CA THR A 5 -42.18 0.15 15.05
C THR A 5 -41.38 -0.41 13.87
N PRO A 6 -41.20 0.31 12.75
CA PRO A 6 -40.32 -0.16 11.69
C PRO A 6 -38.88 0.02 12.15
N THR A 7 -38.24 -1.06 12.61
CA THR A 7 -36.79 -1.10 12.78
C THR A 7 -36.16 -1.12 11.39
N LEU A 8 -35.65 0.03 10.96
CA LEU A 8 -34.81 0.13 9.77
C LEU A 8 -33.48 -0.60 10.06
N GLY A 9 -33.44 -1.89 9.75
CA GLY A 9 -32.26 -2.72 9.93
C GLY A 9 -31.17 -2.36 8.91
N PHE A 10 -30.26 -1.46 9.28
CA PHE A 10 -28.99 -1.32 8.58
C PHE A 10 -28.14 -2.56 8.91
N SER A 11 -28.26 -3.64 8.14
CA SER A 11 -27.29 -4.73 8.21
C SER A 11 -25.98 -4.29 7.54
N GLY A 12 -25.18 -3.50 8.25
CA GLY A 12 -23.77 -3.35 7.92
C GLY A 12 -23.12 -4.71 8.13
N ARG A 13 -22.94 -5.50 7.06
CA ARG A 13 -22.13 -6.72 7.16
C ARG A 13 -20.74 -6.32 7.66
N PRO A 14 -20.19 -6.97 8.70
CA PRO A 14 -18.82 -6.70 9.10
C PRO A 14 -17.90 -6.95 7.89
N ILE A 15 -17.02 -5.99 7.62
CA ILE A 15 -16.00 -6.13 6.59
C ILE A 15 -14.90 -7.00 7.21
N ASP A 16 -14.90 -8.28 6.87
CA ASP A 16 -13.91 -9.24 7.36
C ASP A 16 -12.64 -9.17 6.51
N TYR A 17 -11.76 -8.25 6.87
CA TYR A 17 -10.40 -8.21 6.34
C TYR A 17 -9.55 -9.36 6.89
N GLN A 18 -8.63 -9.84 6.06
CA GLN A 18 -7.88 -11.06 6.32
C GLN A 18 -6.57 -10.73 7.04
N ASP A 19 -6.50 -11.05 8.33
CA ASP A 19 -5.31 -10.83 9.16
C ASP A 19 -4.23 -11.88 8.87
N ILE A 20 -3.48 -11.67 7.79
CA ILE A 20 -2.46 -12.60 7.28
C ILE A 20 -1.13 -11.86 7.21
N PRO A 21 -0.11 -12.27 7.99
CA PRO A 21 1.22 -11.69 7.91
C PRO A 21 1.91 -12.08 6.59
N ILE A 22 2.63 -11.12 6.00
CA ILE A 22 3.42 -11.27 4.79
C ILE A 22 4.89 -10.98 5.14
N THR A 23 5.72 -12.01 5.08
CA THR A 23 7.15 -11.88 5.35
C THR A 23 7.86 -11.19 4.21
N ASN A 24 8.62 -10.13 4.51
CA ASN A 24 9.29 -9.31 3.48
C ASN A 24 10.44 -10.04 2.79
N GLY A 25 11.22 -10.81 3.56
CA GLY A 25 12.42 -11.51 3.09
C GLY A 25 13.70 -10.65 3.14
N VAL A 26 13.59 -9.32 3.10
CA VAL A 26 14.71 -8.39 3.35
C VAL A 26 14.60 -7.87 4.78
N ALA A 27 15.56 -8.22 5.65
CA ALA A 27 15.51 -7.92 7.09
C ALA A 27 15.41 -6.42 7.44
N PHE A 28 15.86 -5.55 6.53
CA PHE A 28 15.78 -4.11 6.71
C PHE A 28 14.33 -3.60 6.72
N TRP A 29 13.45 -4.17 5.88
CA TRP A 29 12.06 -3.73 5.74
C TRP A 29 11.13 -4.48 6.71
N PRO A 30 10.04 -3.84 7.17
CA PRO A 30 9.07 -4.52 8.02
C PRO A 30 8.32 -5.61 7.25
N ASN A 31 7.86 -6.63 7.97
CA ASN A 31 6.81 -7.50 7.48
C ASN A 31 5.52 -6.70 7.29
N LEU A 32 4.72 -7.10 6.30
CA LEU A 32 3.45 -6.46 5.98
C LEU A 32 2.29 -7.32 6.47
N ASN A 33 1.08 -6.79 6.43
CA ASN A 33 -0.13 -7.56 6.70
C ASN A 33 -1.17 -7.35 5.60
N LEU A 34 -1.85 -8.41 5.20
CA LEU A 34 -2.87 -8.34 4.16
C LEU A 34 -4.07 -7.48 4.59
N LYS A 35 -4.45 -7.52 5.87
CA LYS A 35 -5.50 -6.67 6.44
C LYS A 35 -5.16 -5.19 6.30
N GLU A 36 -3.92 -4.81 6.58
CA GLU A 36 -3.45 -3.43 6.45
C GLU A 36 -3.50 -2.96 4.98
N PHE A 37 -3.09 -3.82 4.05
CA PHE A 37 -3.23 -3.55 2.62
C PHE A 37 -4.70 -3.35 2.24
N GLN A 38 -5.58 -4.28 2.64
CA GLN A 38 -6.99 -4.23 2.28
C GLN A 38 -7.70 -3.00 2.86
N GLN A 39 -7.39 -2.63 4.11
CA GLN A 39 -7.90 -1.43 4.77
C GLN A 39 -7.41 -0.15 4.09
N SER A 40 -6.08 -0.02 3.92
CA SER A 40 -5.45 1.19 3.40
C SER A 40 -5.83 1.49 1.95
N ARG A 41 -6.09 0.46 1.15
CA ARG A 41 -6.41 0.57 -0.28
C ARG A 41 -7.88 0.33 -0.60
N SER A 42 -8.72 0.16 0.43
CA SER A 42 -10.15 -0.15 0.32
C SER A 42 -10.39 -1.32 -0.64
N ILE A 43 -9.57 -2.37 -0.52
CA ILE A 43 -9.71 -3.58 -1.32
C ILE A 43 -10.96 -4.32 -0.82
N PRO A 44 -11.86 -4.75 -1.71
CA PRO A 44 -13.06 -5.49 -1.31
C PRO A 44 -12.68 -6.76 -0.53
N PRO A 45 -13.33 -7.06 0.61
CA PRO A 45 -13.01 -8.24 1.43
C PRO A 45 -13.34 -9.57 0.72
N ASP A 46 -14.20 -9.53 -0.31
CA ASP A 46 -14.55 -10.67 -1.16
C ASP A 46 -13.48 -11.00 -2.21
N LEU A 47 -12.47 -10.13 -2.39
CA LEU A 47 -11.31 -10.48 -3.20
C LEU A 47 -10.55 -11.64 -2.53
N PRO A 48 -10.23 -12.72 -3.26
CA PRO A 48 -9.50 -13.84 -2.70
C PRO A 48 -8.18 -13.42 -2.07
N ALA A 49 -7.91 -13.90 -0.85
CA ALA A 49 -6.69 -13.64 -0.10
C ALA A 49 -5.43 -13.95 -0.90
N THR A 50 -5.48 -15.02 -1.70
CA THR A 50 -4.40 -15.48 -2.56
C THR A 50 -4.11 -14.49 -3.69
N THR A 51 -5.13 -13.89 -4.29
CA THR A 51 -4.98 -12.87 -5.34
C THR A 51 -4.38 -11.59 -4.76
N ALA A 52 -4.96 -11.10 -3.66
CA ALA A 52 -4.46 -9.91 -2.98
C ALA A 52 -3.02 -10.10 -2.46
N GLY A 53 -2.74 -11.25 -1.85
CA GLY A 53 -1.41 -11.61 -1.36
C GLY A 53 -0.36 -11.73 -2.47
N ARG A 54 -0.72 -12.30 -3.63
CA ARG A 54 0.18 -12.38 -4.79
C ARG A 54 0.55 -11.01 -5.33
N ALA A 55 -0.41 -10.09 -5.42
CA ALA A 55 -0.13 -8.71 -5.82
C ALA A 55 0.81 -8.00 -4.84
N VAL A 56 0.63 -8.20 -3.53
CA VAL A 56 1.56 -7.65 -2.52
C VAL A 56 2.94 -8.26 -2.63
N LEU A 57 3.06 -9.58 -2.84
CA LEU A 57 4.35 -10.25 -3.02
C LEU A 57 5.11 -9.77 -4.27
N ALA A 58 4.40 -9.59 -5.39
CA ALA A 58 4.97 -9.04 -6.62
C ALA A 58 5.48 -7.59 -6.39
N ALA A 59 4.67 -6.77 -5.74
CA ALA A 59 5.05 -5.40 -5.39
C ALA A 59 6.25 -5.35 -4.42
N ILE A 60 6.32 -6.23 -3.42
CA ILE A 60 7.49 -6.31 -2.51
C ILE A 60 8.76 -6.59 -3.33
N ALA A 61 8.73 -7.55 -4.25
CA ALA A 61 9.89 -7.91 -5.04
C ALA A 61 10.43 -6.73 -5.87
N GLU A 62 9.54 -6.01 -6.55
CA GLU A 62 9.90 -4.84 -7.37
C GLU A 62 10.42 -3.68 -6.52
N ILE A 63 9.66 -3.30 -5.49
CA ILE A 63 10.02 -2.17 -4.62
C ILE A 63 11.32 -2.43 -3.85
N ASN A 64 11.56 -3.67 -3.42
CA ASN A 64 12.82 -4.04 -2.78
C ASN A 64 14.02 -3.93 -3.73
N ALA A 65 13.85 -4.34 -4.99
CA ALA A 65 14.90 -4.20 -6.00
C ALA A 65 15.25 -2.72 -6.23
N ASP A 66 14.24 -1.86 -6.38
CA ASP A 66 14.42 -0.42 -6.59
C ASP A 66 15.06 0.29 -5.39
N LEU A 67 14.80 -0.19 -4.18
CA LEU A 67 15.30 0.41 -2.94
C LEU A 67 16.57 -0.23 -2.39
N ALA A 68 17.20 -1.17 -3.10
CA ALA A 68 18.43 -1.84 -2.64
C ALA A 68 19.55 -0.84 -2.26
N ALA A 69 19.71 0.24 -3.02
CA ALA A 69 20.68 1.30 -2.72
C ALA A 69 20.33 2.10 -1.45
N VAL A 70 19.04 2.30 -1.18
CA VAL A 70 18.55 2.99 0.03
C VAL A 70 18.86 2.15 1.27
N VAL A 71 18.65 0.83 1.18
CA VAL A 71 19.01 -0.12 2.25
C VAL A 71 20.50 -0.03 2.57
N SER A 72 21.37 -0.17 1.56
CA SER A 72 22.82 -0.08 1.72
C SER A 72 23.27 1.25 2.34
N LEU A 73 22.66 2.36 1.92
CA LEU A 73 22.95 3.69 2.47
C LEU A 73 22.63 3.76 3.97
N HIS A 74 21.47 3.25 4.41
CA HIS A 74 21.09 3.29 5.82
C HIS A 74 21.90 2.32 6.67
N GLN A 75 22.21 1.14 6.16
CA GLN A 75 23.08 0.17 6.84
C GLN A 75 24.50 0.72 7.03
N SER A 76 25.07 1.41 6.03
CA SER A 76 26.37 2.09 6.18
C SER A 76 26.38 3.20 7.24
N LYS A 77 25.20 3.70 7.62
CA LYS A 77 25.01 4.68 8.70
C LYS A 77 24.71 4.03 10.05
N GLY A 78 24.74 2.69 10.13
CA GLY A 78 24.50 1.93 11.35
C GLY A 78 23.02 1.63 11.64
N HIS A 79 22.13 1.76 10.65
CA HIS A 79 20.72 1.40 10.80
C HIS A 79 20.46 0.04 10.15
N ASP A 80 20.31 -1.01 10.97
CA ASP A 80 20.06 -2.37 10.48
C ASP A 80 18.63 -2.59 10.02
N GLN A 81 17.66 -1.82 10.57
CA GLN A 81 16.26 -1.87 10.18
C GLN A 81 15.72 -0.48 9.84
N ALA A 82 14.76 -0.43 8.91
CA ALA A 82 14.11 0.79 8.48
C ALA A 82 13.47 1.55 9.64
N LYS A 83 12.93 0.84 10.63
CA LYS A 83 12.31 1.43 11.84
C LYS A 83 13.31 2.19 12.72
N ASP A 84 14.59 1.85 12.64
CA ASP A 84 15.66 2.47 13.45
C ASP A 84 16.16 3.77 12.81
N VAL A 85 15.71 4.10 11.60
CA VAL A 85 16.08 5.34 10.90
C VAL A 85 15.36 6.53 11.55
N PRO A 86 16.09 7.58 11.96
CA PRO A 86 15.51 8.80 12.54
C PRO A 86 14.58 9.54 11.56
N GLY A 87 13.50 10.11 12.09
CA GLY A 87 12.52 10.86 11.30
C GLY A 87 11.22 11.10 12.05
N ALA A 88 10.23 11.67 11.36
CA ALA A 88 8.87 11.76 11.89
C ALA A 88 8.30 10.37 12.17
N GLN A 89 7.53 10.23 13.25
CA GLN A 89 6.93 8.96 13.67
C GLN A 89 5.54 9.19 14.25
N MET A 90 4.70 8.17 14.14
CA MET A 90 3.36 8.11 14.73
C MET A 90 3.07 6.66 15.11
N ASP A 91 2.57 6.42 16.32
CA ASP A 91 2.17 5.09 16.81
C ASP A 91 3.22 3.98 16.61
N GLY A 92 4.51 4.33 16.76
CA GLY A 92 5.63 3.39 16.61
C GLY A 92 6.04 3.09 15.17
N GLU A 93 5.39 3.70 14.18
CA GLU A 93 5.81 3.66 12.77
C GLU A 93 6.54 4.96 12.40
N ASN A 94 7.68 4.83 11.72
CA ASN A 94 8.44 5.98 11.23
C ASN A 94 8.12 6.31 9.77
N GLN A 95 8.48 7.51 9.33
CA GLN A 95 8.21 7.97 7.96
C GLN A 95 8.76 7.03 6.87
N LEU A 96 9.91 6.38 7.10
CA LEU A 96 10.56 5.54 6.11
C LEU A 96 9.80 4.23 5.90
N THR A 97 9.35 3.61 7.00
CA THR A 97 8.50 2.41 6.97
C THR A 97 7.12 2.72 6.37
N ALA A 98 6.51 3.85 6.74
CA ALA A 98 5.25 4.32 6.16
C ALA A 98 5.36 4.55 4.64
N GLN A 99 6.46 5.18 4.18
CA GLN A 99 6.71 5.38 2.74
C GLN A 99 6.88 4.06 2.00
N TYR A 100 7.64 3.12 2.56
CA TYR A 100 7.80 1.79 2.00
C TYR A 100 6.44 1.09 1.80
N LYS A 101 5.62 1.03 2.85
CA LYS A 101 4.27 0.44 2.79
C LYS A 101 3.40 1.12 1.74
N LYS A 102 3.43 2.46 1.69
CA LYS A 102 2.69 3.24 0.70
C LYS A 102 3.05 2.85 -0.73
N ALA A 103 4.34 2.75 -1.03
CA ALA A 103 4.83 2.36 -2.36
C ALA A 103 4.39 0.94 -2.73
N VAL A 104 4.59 -0.04 -1.83
CA VAL A 104 4.19 -1.44 -2.04
C VAL A 104 2.68 -1.54 -2.27
N TYR A 105 1.86 -0.90 -1.44
CA TYR A 105 0.41 -0.98 -1.54
C TYR A 105 -0.15 -0.23 -2.75
N ALA A 106 0.48 0.87 -3.17
CA ALA A 106 0.12 1.54 -4.42
C ALA A 106 0.35 0.62 -5.61
N ARG A 107 1.54 0.02 -5.68
CA ARG A 107 1.93 -0.90 -6.75
C ARG A 107 1.04 -2.14 -6.79
N ALA A 108 0.83 -2.80 -5.66
CA ALA A 108 -0.03 -3.97 -5.56
C ALA A 108 -1.48 -3.67 -6.02
N LYS A 109 -2.03 -2.50 -5.65
CA LYS A 109 -3.37 -2.11 -6.12
C LYS A 109 -3.39 -1.85 -7.63
N ALA A 110 -2.34 -1.21 -8.18
CA ALA A 110 -2.22 -0.98 -9.61
C ALA A 110 -2.16 -2.28 -10.42
N ASP A 111 -1.48 -3.30 -9.89
CA ASP A 111 -1.41 -4.63 -10.51
C ASP A 111 -2.79 -5.31 -10.52
N LEU A 112 -3.52 -5.26 -9.40
CA LEU A 112 -4.89 -5.79 -9.34
C LEU A 112 -5.83 -5.11 -10.34
N LEU A 113 -5.73 -3.79 -10.53
CA LEU A 113 -6.54 -3.07 -11.52
C LEU A 113 -6.15 -3.42 -12.97
N GLY A 114 -4.86 -3.71 -13.21
CA GLY A 114 -4.37 -4.12 -14.52
C GLY A 114 -4.78 -5.53 -14.91
N GLU A 115 -4.79 -6.45 -13.95
CA GLU A 115 -5.20 -7.85 -14.15
C GLU A 115 -6.72 -8.01 -14.17
N PHE A 116 -7.47 -7.15 -13.45
CA PHE A 116 -8.91 -7.26 -13.28
C PHE A 116 -9.64 -5.91 -13.47
N PRO A 117 -9.74 -5.39 -14.70
CA PRO A 117 -10.46 -4.13 -14.98
C PRO A 117 -11.95 -4.16 -14.61
N THR A 118 -12.52 -5.34 -14.31
CA THR A 118 -13.91 -5.53 -13.88
C THR A 118 -14.16 -5.33 -12.38
N ILE A 119 -13.13 -5.08 -11.56
CA ILE A 119 -13.30 -4.84 -10.11
C ILE A 119 -14.11 -3.54 -9.83
N GLY A 120 -14.18 -2.60 -10.78
CA GLY A 120 -15.05 -1.42 -10.72
C GLY A 120 -16.43 -1.65 -11.35
N ARG A 121 -17.38 -2.24 -10.61
CA ARG A 121 -18.76 -2.42 -11.12
C ARG A 121 -19.68 -1.25 -10.70
N ARG A 122 -19.74 -0.21 -11.54
CA ARG A 122 -20.96 0.60 -11.80
C ARG A 122 -20.77 1.48 -13.06
N GLU A 123 -21.59 1.23 -14.08
CA GLU A 123 -22.03 2.17 -15.13
C GLU A 123 -21.02 2.71 -16.19
N THR A 124 -21.43 2.57 -17.45
CA THR A 124 -21.01 3.23 -18.72
C THR A 124 -19.53 3.29 -19.16
N HIS A 125 -18.51 3.52 -18.34
CA HIS A 125 -17.09 3.58 -18.78
C HIS A 125 -16.05 2.88 -17.86
N PRO A 126 -16.30 1.65 -17.38
CA PRO A 126 -15.49 1.01 -16.31
C PRO A 126 -14.02 0.75 -16.67
N GLY A 127 -13.72 0.51 -17.95
CA GLY A 127 -12.35 0.23 -18.40
C GLY A 127 -11.44 1.46 -18.38
N GLN A 128 -12.00 2.65 -18.61
CA GLN A 128 -11.22 3.89 -18.70
C GLN A 128 -10.89 4.44 -17.31
N GLU A 129 -11.85 4.44 -16.38
CA GLU A 129 -11.63 4.89 -15.00
C GLU A 129 -10.63 3.98 -14.25
N SER A 130 -10.69 2.66 -14.50
CA SER A 130 -9.75 1.70 -13.91
C SER A 130 -8.31 1.93 -14.41
N ALA A 131 -8.15 2.27 -15.69
CA ALA A 131 -6.84 2.58 -16.27
C ALA A 131 -6.26 3.90 -15.71
N GLU A 132 -7.06 4.96 -15.63
CA GLU A 132 -6.62 6.25 -15.06
C GLU A 132 -6.25 6.12 -13.57
N THR A 133 -7.05 5.36 -12.82
CA THR A 133 -6.77 5.07 -11.40
C THR A 133 -5.47 4.27 -11.26
N ARG A 134 -5.25 3.28 -12.14
CA ARG A 134 -4.02 2.49 -12.17
C ARG A 134 -2.81 3.39 -12.43
N ASP A 135 -2.86 4.25 -13.44
CA ASP A 135 -1.77 5.16 -13.78
C ASP A 135 -1.45 6.13 -12.63
N THR A 136 -2.47 6.62 -11.94
CA THR A 136 -2.32 7.45 -10.74
C THR A 136 -1.59 6.71 -9.62
N LEU A 137 -1.92 5.44 -9.37
CA LEU A 137 -1.27 4.61 -8.35
C LEU A 137 0.19 4.29 -8.72
N LEU A 138 0.45 4.04 -10.01
CA LEU A 138 1.82 3.86 -10.50
C LEU A 138 2.66 5.12 -10.33
N ALA A 139 2.09 6.29 -10.63
CA ALA A 139 2.74 7.57 -10.40
C ALA A 139 2.96 7.86 -8.90
N GLU A 140 2.03 7.46 -8.03
CA GLU A 140 2.17 7.54 -6.57
C GLU A 140 3.37 6.72 -6.10
N ALA A 141 3.46 5.44 -6.49
CA ALA A 141 4.57 4.56 -6.13
C ALA A 141 5.91 5.13 -6.63
N ALA A 142 5.99 5.54 -7.89
CA ALA A 142 7.20 6.12 -8.49
C ALA A 142 7.64 7.41 -7.77
N THR A 143 6.68 8.26 -7.38
CA THR A 143 6.96 9.49 -6.62
C THR A 143 7.54 9.17 -5.25
N VAL A 144 6.99 8.18 -4.55
CA VAL A 144 7.48 7.75 -3.24
C VAL A 144 8.90 7.17 -3.34
N LEU A 145 9.14 6.26 -4.29
CA LEU A 145 10.47 5.68 -4.53
C LEU A 145 11.52 6.76 -4.82
N ARG A 146 11.19 7.69 -5.71
CA ARG A 146 12.06 8.80 -6.07
C ARG A 146 12.43 9.64 -4.84
N ASN A 147 11.47 9.92 -3.97
CA ASN A 147 11.70 10.65 -2.73
C ASN A 147 12.60 9.87 -1.76
N MET A 148 12.39 8.55 -1.62
CA MET A 148 13.18 7.67 -0.75
C MET A 148 14.64 7.54 -1.22
N GLN A 149 14.85 7.44 -2.53
CA GLN A 149 16.18 7.40 -3.15
C GLN A 149 16.94 8.73 -3.07
N GLY A 150 16.34 9.77 -2.49
CA GLY A 150 17.00 11.06 -2.32
C GLY A 150 17.02 11.93 -3.57
N PHE A 151 16.29 11.56 -4.63
CA PHE A 151 16.03 12.43 -5.78
C PHE A 151 14.99 13.50 -5.41
N ARG A 152 15.32 14.34 -4.42
CA ARG A 152 14.52 15.53 -4.12
C ARG A 152 14.62 16.49 -5.30
N ARG A 153 13.53 17.22 -5.59
CA ARG A 153 13.65 18.52 -6.28
C ARG A 153 14.69 19.30 -5.49
N VAL A 154 15.78 19.71 -6.15
CA VAL A 154 16.84 20.52 -5.55
C VAL A 154 16.17 21.77 -4.96
N GLY A 155 15.99 21.78 -3.65
CA GLY A 155 15.69 22.99 -2.90
C GLY A 155 16.98 23.77 -2.86
N ILE A 156 16.99 24.93 -3.50
CA ILE A 156 18.08 25.90 -3.44
C ILE A 156 18.22 26.29 -1.96
N TYR A 157 19.28 25.86 -1.29
CA TYR A 157 19.67 26.49 -0.04
C TYR A 157 20.53 27.69 -0.41
N GLN A 158 19.95 28.89 -0.36
CA GLN A 158 20.76 30.10 -0.17
C GLN A 158 21.10 30.20 1.31
N VAL A 159 22.39 30.12 1.64
CA VAL A 159 23.06 30.90 2.70
C VAL A 159 24.42 31.30 2.16
#